data_AF-A0A7S1WTS6-F1
#
_entry.id   AF-A0A7S1WTS6-F1
#
_cell.length_a   1.000
_cell.length_b   1.000
_cell.length_c   1.000
_cell.angle_alpha   90.00
_cell.angle_beta   90.00
_cell.angle_gamma   90.00
#
_symmetry.space_group_name_H-M   'P 1'
#
loop_
_entity.id
_entity.type
_entity.pdbx_description
1 polymer ?
#
loop_
_entity_poly.entity_id
_entity_poly.type
_entity_poly.pdbx_seq_one_letter_code
_entity_poly.pdbx_strand_id
1 'polypeptide(L)'
;AELARVRASSESPSDANGNWSGEPREWADGASLTQRISTISQIGPLAQLKQFIAERLAGDYDRAMIGDLISGKVASSRVVMFSFSTCPFCLRAKQLLREEYGVEPEVYECDLEPDGSAVRAELGRLTSR
;
A
#
# COMPACT_ATOMS: atom_id res chain seq x y z
N ALA A 1 -8.40 8.22 21.19
CA ALA A 1 -8.20 6.87 20.61
C ALA A 1 -6.83 6.75 19.95
N GLU A 2 -6.49 7.62 19.00
CA GLU A 2 -5.22 7.58 18.25
C GLU A 2 -3.96 7.76 19.12
N LEU A 3 -3.91 8.78 19.98
CA LEU A 3 -2.77 9.01 20.89
C LEU A 3 -2.44 7.83 21.81
N ALA A 4 -3.46 7.07 22.22
CA ALA A 4 -3.26 5.86 23.01
C ALA A 4 -2.59 4.75 22.18
N ARG A 5 -2.95 4.63 20.90
CA ARG A 5 -2.34 3.68 19.95
C ARG A 5 -0.89 4.05 19.64
N VAL A 6 -0.56 5.34 19.54
CA VAL A 6 0.82 5.79 19.34
C VAL A 6 1.70 5.53 20.56
N ARG A 7 1.18 5.74 21.77
CA ARG A 7 1.94 5.41 23.00
C ARG A 7 2.17 3.91 23.18
N ALA A 8 1.27 3.09 22.64
CA ALA A 8 1.36 1.64 22.62
C ALA A 8 2.15 1.09 21.42
N SER A 9 2.47 1.92 20.41
CA SER A 9 3.21 1.47 19.23
C SER A 9 4.70 1.29 19.55
N SER A 10 5.12 0.03 19.70
CA SER A 10 6.53 -0.37 19.70
C SER A 10 7.15 -0.29 18.29
N GLU A 11 8.46 -0.06 18.20
CA GLU A 11 9.24 -0.08 16.95
C GLU A 11 9.13 -1.42 16.19
N SER A 12 8.80 -2.49 16.90
CA SER A 12 8.52 -3.82 16.38
C SER A 12 7.02 -4.17 16.51
N PRO A 13 6.41 -4.90 15.55
CA PRO A 13 5.00 -5.32 15.63
C PRO A 13 4.70 -6.07 16.94
N SER A 14 3.59 -5.74 17.62
CA SER A 14 3.19 -6.34 18.90
C SER A 14 1.67 -6.31 19.09
N ASP A 15 1.14 -7.12 20.00
CA ASP A 15 -0.31 -7.15 20.30
C ASP A 15 -0.82 -5.77 20.77
N ALA A 16 0.06 -4.94 21.33
CA ALA A 16 -0.23 -3.57 21.75
C ALA A 16 -0.39 -2.56 20.60
N ASN A 17 0.11 -2.88 19.40
CA ASN A 17 -0.02 -2.05 18.20
C ASN A 17 -1.02 -2.59 17.16
N GLY A 18 -1.91 -3.48 17.59
CA GLY A 18 -3.06 -3.93 16.80
C GLY A 18 -2.76 -5.07 15.81
N ASN A 19 -1.81 -5.96 16.15
CA ASN A 19 -1.43 -7.11 15.32
C ASN A 19 -1.04 -6.71 13.90
N TRP A 20 -0.12 -5.75 13.73
CA TRP A 20 0.42 -5.43 12.40
C TRP A 20 1.19 -6.63 11.83
N SER A 21 0.53 -7.44 10.99
CA SER A 21 1.14 -8.60 10.32
C SER A 21 2.05 -8.22 9.14
N GLY A 22 2.40 -6.94 9.00
CA GLY A 22 3.00 -6.43 7.78
C GLY A 22 2.04 -6.48 6.59
N GLU A 23 2.60 -6.10 5.45
CA GLU A 23 2.13 -6.45 4.12
C GLU A 23 1.51 -7.86 4.10
N PRO A 24 0.29 -8.09 3.58
CA PRO A 24 -0.17 -9.45 3.36
C PRO A 24 0.92 -10.21 2.59
N ARG A 25 1.52 -11.22 3.22
CA ARG A 25 2.58 -12.01 2.57
C ARG A 25 2.13 -12.59 1.23
N GLU A 26 0.83 -12.66 0.97
CA GLU A 26 0.24 -13.12 -0.29
C GLU A 26 0.63 -12.30 -1.54
N TRP A 27 1.04 -11.04 -1.40
CA TRP A 27 1.52 -10.24 -2.54
C TRP A 27 3.05 -10.05 -2.57
N ALA A 28 3.73 -10.27 -1.44
CA ALA A 28 5.19 -10.24 -1.33
C ALA A 28 5.83 -11.64 -1.47
N ASP A 29 5.09 -12.71 -1.20
CA ASP A 29 5.46 -14.09 -1.54
C ASP A 29 4.94 -14.37 -2.96
N GLY A 30 5.85 -14.50 -3.91
CA GLY A 30 5.60 -15.07 -5.24
C GLY A 30 5.24 -16.57 -5.20
N ALA A 31 4.41 -16.99 -4.24
CA ALA A 31 4.00 -18.38 -4.00
C ALA A 31 2.47 -18.53 -3.87
N SER A 32 1.70 -17.61 -4.45
CA SER A 32 0.27 -17.80 -4.66
C SER A 32 0.02 -19.03 -5.56
N LEU A 33 -1.17 -19.62 -5.42
CA LEU A 33 -1.71 -20.78 -6.14
C LEU A 33 -1.41 -20.79 -7.66
N THR A 34 -1.11 -19.62 -8.22
CA THR A 34 -0.61 -19.30 -9.55
C THR A 34 0.64 -20.09 -9.98
N GLN A 35 1.61 -20.36 -9.10
CA GLN A 35 2.81 -21.11 -9.48
C GLN A 35 2.49 -22.56 -9.84
N ARG A 36 1.57 -23.19 -9.10
CA ARG A 36 1.23 -24.62 -9.25
C ARG A 36 0.33 -24.90 -10.46
N ILE A 37 -0.43 -23.90 -10.90
CA ILE A 37 -1.26 -24.00 -12.12
C ILE A 37 -0.42 -23.74 -13.39
N SER A 38 0.71 -23.02 -13.26
CA SER A 38 1.55 -22.61 -14.39
C SER A 38 2.26 -23.78 -15.11
N THR A 39 2.57 -24.88 -14.42
CA THR A 39 3.28 -26.02 -15.04
C THR A 39 2.39 -26.82 -16.00
N ILE A 40 1.07 -26.77 -15.84
CA ILE A 40 0.13 -27.58 -16.64
C ILE A 40 -0.34 -26.83 -17.92
N SER A 41 -0.16 -25.51 -18.03
CA SER A 41 -0.70 -24.74 -19.17
C SER A 41 0.32 -24.25 -20.20
N GLN A 42 1.62 -24.48 -20.01
CA GLN A 42 2.68 -23.80 -20.79
C GLN A 42 2.93 -24.33 -22.22
N ILE A 43 2.11 -25.25 -22.74
CA ILE A 43 2.34 -25.81 -24.08
C ILE A 43 1.03 -25.80 -24.89
N GLY A 44 0.68 -24.64 -25.47
CA GLY A 44 -0.35 -24.57 -26.51
C GLY A 44 -0.94 -23.17 -26.77
N PRO A 45 -1.75 -23.02 -27.85
CA PRO A 45 -2.38 -21.75 -28.24
C PRO A 45 -3.30 -21.13 -27.19
N LEU A 46 -3.81 -21.97 -26.27
CA LEU A 46 -4.63 -21.57 -25.13
C LEU A 46 -3.83 -20.85 -24.03
N ALA A 47 -2.51 -21.02 -23.98
CA ALA A 47 -1.64 -20.34 -23.02
C ALA A 47 -1.60 -18.83 -23.31
N GLN A 48 -1.43 -18.45 -24.58
CA GLN A 48 -1.36 -17.04 -25.00
C GLN A 48 -2.69 -16.30 -24.80
N LEU A 49 -3.82 -16.96 -25.06
CA LEU A 49 -5.14 -16.39 -24.81
C LEU A 49 -5.41 -16.24 -23.31
N LYS A 50 -4.93 -17.17 -22.48
CA LYS A 50 -5.04 -17.07 -21.01
C LYS A 50 -4.12 -15.99 -20.45
N GLN A 51 -2.92 -15.81 -20.98
CA GLN A 51 -2.01 -14.72 -20.61
C GLN A 51 -2.68 -13.35 -20.86
N PHE A 52 -3.28 -13.16 -22.04
CA PHE A 52 -3.96 -11.93 -22.42
C PHE A 52 -5.20 -11.62 -21.57
N ILE A 53 -5.96 -12.65 -21.19
CA ILE A 53 -7.14 -12.49 -20.31
C ILE A 53 -6.70 -12.25 -18.86
N ALA A 54 -5.61 -12.89 -18.42
CA ALA A 54 -5.03 -12.67 -17.09
C ALA A 54 -4.44 -11.27 -16.95
N GLU A 55 -3.70 -10.75 -17.94
CA GLU A 55 -3.21 -9.36 -17.96
C GLU A 55 -4.36 -8.35 -17.85
N ARG A 56 -5.49 -8.63 -18.51
CA ARG A 56 -6.68 -7.78 -18.47
C ARG A 56 -7.49 -7.89 -17.17
N LEU A 57 -7.28 -8.94 -16.37
CA LEU A 57 -7.97 -9.20 -15.10
C LEU A 57 -7.08 -8.95 -13.86
N ALA A 58 -5.76 -8.91 -14.01
CA ALA A 58 -4.79 -8.89 -12.90
C ALA A 58 -4.48 -7.51 -12.31
N GLY A 59 -5.11 -6.43 -12.76
CA GLY A 59 -5.00 -5.13 -12.09
C GLY A 59 -4.06 -4.13 -12.76
N ASP A 60 -4.34 -3.81 -14.03
CA ASP A 60 -3.96 -2.51 -14.56
C ASP A 60 -4.86 -1.45 -13.91
N TYR A 61 -4.33 -0.79 -12.88
CA TYR A 61 -4.91 0.49 -12.45
C TYR A 61 -4.48 1.57 -13.45
N ASP A 62 -5.33 2.58 -13.62
CA ASP A 62 -4.99 3.72 -14.47
C ASP A 62 -3.87 4.53 -13.80
N ARG A 63 -2.63 4.31 -14.25
CA ARG A 63 -1.44 4.95 -13.68
C ARG A 63 -1.45 6.45 -13.85
N ALA A 64 -2.00 6.96 -14.96
CA ALA A 64 -2.07 8.40 -15.19
C ALA A 64 -3.02 9.02 -14.15
N MET A 65 -4.20 8.42 -13.98
CA MET A 65 -5.16 8.85 -12.98
C MET A 65 -4.61 8.79 -11.55
N ILE A 66 -3.93 7.70 -11.17
CA ILE A 66 -3.34 7.56 -9.84
C ILE A 66 -2.14 8.50 -9.64
N GLY A 67 -1.32 8.69 -10.67
CA GLY A 67 -0.23 9.65 -10.66
C GLY A 67 -0.73 11.09 -10.49
N ASP A 68 -1.83 11.44 -11.16
CA ASP A 68 -2.48 12.75 -11.03
C ASP A 68 -3.10 12.92 -9.63
N LEU A 69 -3.70 11.87 -9.06
CA LEU A 69 -4.20 11.88 -7.68
C LEU A 69 -3.08 12.15 -6.68
N ILE A 70 -1.97 11.41 -6.77
CA ILE A 70 -0.80 11.58 -5.89
C ILE A 70 -0.24 12.99 -6.04
N SER A 71 -0.04 13.44 -7.29
CA SER A 71 0.50 14.76 -7.60
C SER A 71 -0.42 15.87 -7.11
N GLY A 72 -1.74 15.69 -7.25
CA GLY A 72 -2.76 16.59 -6.75
C GLY A 72 -2.67 16.78 -5.25
N LYS A 73 -2.56 15.68 -4.48
CA LYS A 73 -2.40 15.73 -3.02
C LYS A 73 -1.11 16.40 -2.59
N VAL A 74 0.00 16.09 -3.26
CA VAL A 74 1.29 16.73 -2.99
C VAL A 74 1.24 18.22 -3.31
N ALA A 75 0.55 18.63 -4.38
CA ALA A 75 0.43 20.03 -4.77
C ALA A 75 -0.55 20.82 -3.90
N SER A 76 -1.61 20.19 -3.40
CA SER A 76 -2.65 20.86 -2.59
C SER A 76 -2.27 21.02 -1.12
N SER A 77 -1.29 20.25 -0.63
CA SER A 77 -0.95 20.18 0.78
C SER A 77 0.48 20.59 1.08
N ARG A 78 0.67 21.33 2.18
CA ARG A 78 2.01 21.71 2.65
C ARG A 78 2.83 20.49 3.05
N VAL A 79 2.19 19.50 3.67
CA VAL A 79 2.74 18.19 3.99
C VAL A 79 1.64 17.17 3.77
N VAL A 80 1.92 16.13 2.99
CA VAL A 80 1.05 14.97 2.81
C VAL A 80 1.76 13.71 3.30
N MET A 81 1.01 12.84 3.96
CA MET A 81 1.49 11.57 4.48
C MET A 81 0.62 10.43 3.95
N PHE A 82 1.18 9.65 3.03
CA PHE A 82 0.62 8.35 2.64
C PHE A 82 0.93 7.33 3.75
N SER A 83 -0.11 6.75 4.31
CA SER A 83 -0.08 6.08 5.60
C SER A 83 -0.93 4.80 5.58
N PHE A 84 -0.79 3.99 6.63
CA PHE A 84 -1.70 2.91 6.97
C PHE A 84 -2.25 3.13 8.38
N SER A 85 -3.56 2.96 8.55
CA SER A 85 -4.29 3.34 9.77
C SER A 85 -3.89 2.52 11.01
N THR A 86 -3.27 1.36 10.81
CA THR A 86 -2.78 0.43 11.85
C THR A 86 -1.27 0.31 11.93
N CYS A 87 -0.52 0.96 11.04
CA CYS A 87 0.94 0.85 11.03
C CYS A 87 1.56 1.62 12.21
N PRO A 88 2.36 0.97 13.08
CA PRO A 88 2.99 1.63 14.22
C PRO A 88 3.94 2.76 13.79
N PHE A 89 4.67 2.59 12.68
CA PHE A 89 5.55 3.63 12.13
C PHE A 89 4.76 4.85 11.66
N CYS A 90 3.62 4.62 10.98
CA CYS A 90 2.77 5.71 10.52
C CYS A 90 2.17 6.48 11.70
N LEU A 91 1.71 5.78 12.73
CA LEU A 91 1.18 6.39 13.95
C LEU A 91 2.23 7.27 14.64
N ARG A 92 3.47 6.77 14.80
CA ARG A 92 4.56 7.57 15.39
C ARG A 92 4.92 8.78 14.54
N ALA A 93 5.02 8.65 13.21
CA ALA A 93 5.34 9.76 12.33
C ALA A 93 4.27 10.87 12.35
N LYS A 94 2.97 10.52 12.40
CA LYS A 94 1.89 11.52 12.57
C LYS A 94 2.02 12.29 13.86
N GLN A 95 2.31 11.59 14.96
CA GLN A 95 2.51 12.22 16.26
C GLN A 95 3.71 13.18 16.24
N LEU A 96 4.84 12.76 15.68
CA LEU A 96 6.03 13.61 15.55
C LEU A 96 5.72 14.89 14.77
N LEU A 97 5.07 14.77 13.61
CA LEU A 97 4.68 15.92 12.79
C LEU A 97 3.81 16.91 13.56
N ARG A 98 2.80 16.40 14.28
CA ARG A 98 1.88 17.22 15.08
C ARG A 98 2.55 17.85 16.30
N GLU A 99 3.19 17.04 17.13
CA GLU A 99 3.62 17.45 18.47
C GLU A 99 4.99 18.14 18.46
N GLU A 100 5.95 17.65 17.67
CA GLU A 100 7.31 18.21 17.66
C GLU A 100 7.46 19.33 16.63
N TYR A 101 6.79 19.19 15.48
CA TYR A 101 6.90 20.17 14.38
C TYR A 101 5.70 21.12 14.28
N GLY A 102 4.62 20.89 15.04
CA GLY A 102 3.41 21.73 14.98
C GLY A 102 2.72 21.72 13.62
N VAL A 103 2.91 20.66 12.82
CA VAL A 103 2.36 20.50 11.47
C VAL A 103 1.28 19.43 11.51
N GLU A 104 0.08 19.78 11.06
CA GLU A 104 -0.96 18.79 10.73
C GLU A 104 -0.82 18.39 9.26
N PRO A 105 -0.34 17.17 8.95
CA PRO A 105 -0.27 16.70 7.57
C PRO A 105 -1.66 16.33 7.02
N GLU A 106 -1.85 16.48 5.71
CA GLU A 106 -2.93 15.73 5.04
C GLU A 106 -2.56 14.24 5.07
N VAL A 107 -3.44 13.38 5.58
CA VAL A 107 -3.18 11.95 5.68
C VAL A 107 -4.02 11.20 4.65
N TYR A 108 -3.36 10.30 3.90
CA TYR A 108 -4.02 9.36 2.99
C TYR A 108 -3.83 7.94 3.51
N GLU A 109 -4.89 7.32 4.04
CA GLU A 109 -4.82 5.97 4.63
C GLU A 109 -5.05 4.90 3.55
N CYS A 110 -3.96 4.33 3.01
CA CYS A 110 -3.99 3.41 1.87
C CYS A 110 -4.74 2.09 2.14
N ASP A 111 -4.99 1.74 3.41
CA ASP A 111 -5.81 0.59 3.82
C ASP A 111 -7.31 0.89 3.90
N LEU A 112 -7.70 2.17 3.93
CA LEU A 112 -9.09 2.58 4.03
C LEU A 112 -9.64 3.09 2.69
N GLU A 113 -8.75 3.56 1.81
CA GLU A 113 -9.12 4.13 0.52
C GLU A 113 -9.31 3.05 -0.57
N PRO A 114 -10.37 3.14 -1.41
CA PRO A 114 -10.67 2.13 -2.43
C PRO A 114 -9.54 1.86 -3.44
N ASP A 115 -8.78 2.89 -3.75
CA ASP A 115 -7.64 2.91 -4.67
C ASP A 115 -6.29 2.82 -3.95
N GLY A 116 -6.28 2.63 -2.62
CA GLY A 116 -5.07 2.68 -1.82
C GLY A 116 -4.00 1.64 -2.22
N SER A 117 -4.42 0.48 -2.75
CA SER A 117 -3.50 -0.51 -3.32
C SER A 117 -2.80 0.00 -4.60
N ALA A 118 -3.53 0.72 -5.46
CA ALA A 118 -2.99 1.33 -6.67
C ALA A 118 -2.06 2.50 -6.35
N VAL A 119 -2.46 3.36 -5.39
CA VAL A 119 -1.64 4.46 -4.88
C VAL A 119 -0.32 3.95 -4.32
N ARG A 120 -0.35 2.89 -3.50
CA ARG A 120 0.86 2.27 -2.95
C ARG A 120 1.79 1.74 -4.04
N ALA A 121 1.24 1.04 -5.03
CA ALA A 121 2.04 0.50 -6.14
C ALA A 121 2.71 1.62 -6.94
N GLU A 122 2.01 2.71 -7.22
CA GLU A 122 2.56 3.85 -7.95
C GLU A 122 3.57 4.64 -7.11
N LEU A 123 3.35 4.79 -5.79
CA LEU A 123 4.33 5.37 -4.87
C LEU A 123 5.62 4.56 -4.82
N GLY A 124 5.55 3.22 -4.79
CA GLY A 124 6.74 2.36 -4.86
C GLY A 124 7.55 2.61 -6.12
N ARG A 125 6.86 2.73 -7.27
CA ARG A 125 7.48 3.10 -8.54
C ARG A 125 8.13 4.50 -8.50
N LEU A 126 7.42 5.51 -8.00
CA LEU A 126 7.90 6.90 -7.94
C LEU A 126 9.08 7.07 -6.97
N THR A 127 9.12 6.28 -5.90
CA THR A 127 10.15 6.35 -4.85
C THR A 127 11.25 5.29 -5.00
N SER A 128 11.16 4.43 -6.01
CA SER A 128 12.08 3.30 -6.26
C SER A 128 12.18 2.33 -5.07
N ARG A 129 11.03 1.96 -4.49
CA ARG A 129 10.92 0.99 -3.38
C ARG A 129 9.83 -0.04 -3.62
#